data_AF-A0A7L2TAE6-F1
#
_entry.id   AF-A0A7L2TAE6-F1
#
_cell.length_a   1.000
_cell.length_b   1.000
_cell.length_c   1.000
_cell.angle_alpha   90.00
_cell.angle_beta   90.00
_cell.angle_gamma   90.00
#
_symmetry.space_group_name_H-M   'P 1'
#
loop_
_entity.id
_entity.type
_entity.pdbx_description
1 polymer ?
#
loop_
_entity_poly.entity_id
_entity_poly.type
_entity_poly.pdbx_seq_one_letter_code
_entity_poly.pdbx_strand_id
1 'polypeptide(L)'
;LPQRLASLAVTAQKETWQTRQQLQAQRQEMAQLQEELSRARQDGERWASALQRAQREALEREATRGAEQARQQELIRDMKERLLELLREKDALWQKTEGIDTPTPSPVPREPGLCARCHKDFRLLSRRYNCRWAMGEWGAVLAQHRDGSALTSCSLSRLCQGKVCHTCSMDMGKHGRCCLICYQKGHPQAT
;
A
#
# COMPACT_ATOMS: atom_id res chain seq x y z
N LEU A 1 112.79 9.89 10.65
CA LEU A 1 112.23 8.52 10.57
C LEU A 1 111.22 8.21 11.70
N PRO A 2 111.47 8.50 12.99
CA PRO A 2 110.55 8.16 14.08
C PRO A 2 109.18 8.87 14.03
N GLN A 3 109.17 10.16 13.69
CA GLN A 3 107.93 10.95 13.63
C GLN A 3 106.96 10.48 12.53
N ARG A 4 107.49 9.99 11.40
CA ARG A 4 106.65 9.44 10.31
C ARG A 4 105.98 8.13 10.72
N LEU A 5 106.69 7.27 11.45
CA LEU A 5 106.14 6.02 11.98
C LEU A 5 105.05 6.29 13.04
N ALA A 6 105.25 7.28 13.91
CA ALA A 6 104.24 7.68 14.89
C ALA A 6 102.96 8.23 14.23
N SER A 7 103.10 9.08 13.21
CA SER A 7 101.95 9.56 12.43
C SER A 7 101.17 8.42 11.76
N LEU A 8 101.88 7.47 11.14
CA LEU A 8 101.25 6.31 10.51
C LEU A 8 100.52 5.40 11.52
N ALA A 9 101.07 5.24 12.72
CA ALA A 9 100.42 4.47 13.77
C ALA A 9 99.11 5.13 14.24
N VAL A 10 99.09 6.46 14.37
CA VAL A 10 97.90 7.22 14.76
C VAL A 10 96.82 7.17 13.67
N THR A 11 97.19 7.29 12.39
CA THR A 11 96.21 7.18 11.29
C THR A 11 95.63 5.76 11.20
N ALA A 12 96.46 4.72 11.32
CA ALA A 12 95.99 3.33 11.34
C ALA A 12 95.07 3.04 12.54
N GLN A 13 95.38 3.60 13.72
CA GLN A 13 94.50 3.47 14.90
C GLN A 13 93.16 4.19 14.70
N LYS A 14 93.17 5.35 14.06
CA LYS A 14 91.95 6.10 13.75
C LYS A 14 91.09 5.39 12.73
N GLU A 15 91.70 4.86 11.67
CA GLU A 15 91.03 4.07 10.63
C GLU A 15 90.40 2.81 11.24
N THR A 16 91.15 2.04 12.03
CA THR A 16 90.59 0.83 12.68
C THR A 16 89.43 1.15 13.62
N TRP A 17 89.47 2.28 14.34
CA TRP A 17 88.35 2.74 15.17
C TRP A 17 87.14 3.16 14.32
N GLN A 18 87.35 3.91 13.24
CA GLN A 18 86.29 4.31 12.30
C GLN A 18 85.63 3.09 11.64
N THR A 19 86.41 2.12 11.17
CA THR A 19 85.88 0.88 10.58
C THR A 19 85.06 0.08 11.59
N ARG A 20 85.49 0.00 12.86
CA ARG A 20 84.71 -0.66 13.91
C ARG A 20 83.39 0.04 14.19
N GLN A 21 83.38 1.37 14.26
CA GLN A 21 82.14 2.12 14.45
C GLN A 21 81.18 1.92 13.28
N GLN A 22 81.69 1.94 12.05
CA GLN A 22 80.87 1.73 10.86
C GLN A 22 80.27 0.32 10.81
N LEU A 23 81.05 -0.70 11.16
CA LEU A 23 80.55 -2.07 11.27
C LEU A 23 79.48 -2.20 12.36
N GLN A 24 79.64 -1.49 13.48
CA GLN A 24 78.67 -1.48 14.56
C GLN A 24 77.36 -0.78 14.16
N ALA A 25 77.44 0.33 13.43
CA ALA A 25 76.27 1.01 12.88
C ALA A 25 75.52 0.10 11.88
N GLN A 26 76.24 -0.54 10.95
CA GLN A 26 75.64 -1.49 10.01
C GLN A 26 74.97 -2.68 10.70
N ARG A 27 75.55 -3.18 11.80
CA ARG A 27 74.93 -4.26 12.60
C ARG A 27 73.62 -3.81 13.27
N GLN A 28 73.58 -2.58 13.76
CA GLN A 28 72.36 -2.01 14.36
C GLN A 28 71.27 -1.81 13.30
N GLU A 29 71.63 -1.29 12.13
CA GLU A 29 70.73 -1.10 11.01
C GLU A 29 70.17 -2.44 10.50
N MET A 30 71.03 -3.46 10.33
CA MET A 30 70.60 -4.80 9.97
C MET A 30 69.64 -5.41 10.99
N ALA A 31 69.86 -5.19 12.29
CA ALA A 31 68.96 -5.66 13.34
C ALA A 31 67.59 -4.95 13.30
N GLN A 32 67.58 -3.63 13.06
CA GLN A 32 66.34 -2.85 12.91
C GLN A 32 65.54 -3.32 11.70
N LEU A 33 66.18 -3.47 10.54
CA LEU A 33 65.53 -3.96 9.32
C LEU A 33 65.01 -5.40 9.47
N GLN A 34 65.73 -6.26 10.20
CA GLN A 34 65.25 -7.61 10.49
C GLN A 34 63.97 -7.61 11.32
N GLU A 35 63.88 -6.71 12.30
CA GLU A 35 62.69 -6.55 13.13
C GLU A 35 61.52 -5.93 12.36
N GLU A 36 61.78 -4.94 11.49
CA GLU A 36 60.74 -4.38 10.62
C GLU A 36 60.19 -5.42 9.65
N LEU A 37 61.06 -6.25 9.07
CA LEU A 37 60.66 -7.34 8.20
C LEU A 37 59.87 -8.42 8.97
N SER A 38 60.25 -8.72 10.22
CA SER A 38 59.53 -9.69 11.06
C SER A 38 58.11 -9.21 11.34
N ARG A 39 57.95 -7.93 11.67
CA ARG A 39 56.63 -7.29 11.89
C ARG A 39 55.80 -7.28 10.63
N ALA A 40 56.38 -6.85 9.50
CA ALA A 40 55.67 -6.81 8.22
C ALA A 40 55.17 -8.20 7.80
N ARG A 41 55.96 -9.26 8.05
CA ARG A 41 55.52 -10.64 7.80
C ARG A 41 54.35 -11.06 8.68
N GLN A 42 54.43 -10.78 9.99
CA GLN A 42 53.34 -11.09 10.92
C GLN A 42 52.05 -10.33 10.55
N ASP A 43 52.17 -9.06 10.17
CA ASP A 43 51.03 -8.28 9.71
C ASP A 43 50.44 -8.87 8.43
N GLY A 44 51.29 -9.28 7.47
CA GLY A 44 50.86 -10.00 6.27
C GLY A 44 50.06 -11.26 6.59
N GLU A 45 50.54 -12.10 7.51
CA GLU A 45 49.84 -13.31 7.96
C GLU A 45 48.50 -13.00 8.65
N ARG A 46 48.46 -11.94 9.48
CA ARG A 46 47.23 -11.46 10.12
C ARG A 46 46.21 -11.01 9.09
N TRP A 47 46.62 -10.21 8.10
CA TRP A 47 45.76 -9.74 7.03
C TRP A 47 45.28 -10.87 6.14
N ALA A 48 46.15 -11.82 5.77
CA ALA A 48 45.75 -13.00 5.01
C ALA A 48 44.68 -13.81 5.74
N SER A 49 44.87 -14.03 7.05
CA SER A 49 43.89 -14.73 7.89
C SER A 49 42.57 -13.96 8.02
N ALA A 50 42.64 -12.64 8.18
CA ALA A 50 41.46 -11.77 8.25
C ALA A 50 40.68 -11.77 6.94
N LEU A 51 41.37 -11.70 5.80
CA LEU A 51 40.77 -11.73 4.48
C LEU A 51 40.07 -13.07 4.23
N GLN A 52 40.70 -14.20 4.56
CA GLN A 52 40.07 -15.51 4.43
C GLN A 52 38.80 -15.64 5.28
N ARG A 53 38.81 -15.10 6.51
CA ARG A 53 37.59 -15.06 7.35
C ARG A 53 36.51 -14.19 6.72
N ALA A 54 36.86 -12.97 6.31
CA ALA A 54 35.92 -12.04 5.68
C ALA A 54 35.30 -12.63 4.41
N GLN A 55 36.08 -13.35 3.59
CA GLN A 55 35.58 -14.05 2.40
C GLN A 55 34.58 -15.14 2.76
N ARG A 56 34.88 -15.99 3.75
CA ARG A 56 33.94 -17.03 4.22
C ARG A 56 32.64 -16.42 4.72
N GLU A 57 32.73 -15.43 5.59
CA GLU A 57 31.55 -14.76 6.12
C GLU A 57 30.75 -14.05 5.03
N ALA A 58 31.40 -13.49 4.01
CA ALA A 58 30.72 -12.89 2.86
C ALA A 58 29.93 -13.95 2.07
N LEU A 59 30.53 -15.10 1.78
CA LEU A 59 29.86 -16.20 1.11
C LEU A 59 28.67 -16.75 1.93
N GLU A 60 28.82 -16.87 3.25
CA GLU A 60 27.72 -17.28 4.14
C GLU A 60 26.59 -16.23 4.16
N ARG A 61 26.92 -14.93 4.16
CA ARG A 61 25.94 -13.84 4.06
C ARG A 61 25.22 -13.87 2.72
N GLU A 62 25.92 -14.15 1.63
CA GLU A 62 25.31 -14.29 0.30
C GLU A 62 24.39 -15.52 0.24
N ALA A 63 24.82 -16.67 0.76
CA ALA A 63 24.03 -17.88 0.80
C ALA A 63 22.74 -17.70 1.63
N THR A 64 22.83 -17.04 2.79
CA THR A 64 21.66 -16.75 3.64
C THR A 64 20.69 -15.78 2.98
N ARG A 65 21.19 -14.71 2.34
CA ARG A 65 20.37 -13.78 1.56
C ARG A 65 19.70 -14.47 0.37
N GLY A 66 20.44 -15.32 -0.34
CA GLY A 66 19.91 -16.11 -1.46
C GLY A 66 18.80 -17.07 -1.02
N ALA A 67 18.98 -17.75 0.12
CA ALA A 67 17.97 -18.64 0.68
C ALA A 67 16.70 -17.90 1.11
N GLU A 68 16.83 -16.71 1.71
CA GLU A 68 15.68 -15.86 2.05
C GLU A 68 14.95 -15.37 0.78
N GLN A 69 15.70 -14.94 -0.23
CA GLN A 69 15.14 -14.51 -1.50
C GLN A 69 14.38 -15.66 -2.19
N ALA A 70 14.92 -16.88 -2.16
CA ALA A 70 14.24 -18.06 -2.69
C ALA A 70 12.92 -18.35 -1.96
N ARG A 71 12.90 -18.28 -0.62
CA ARG A 71 11.66 -18.42 0.18
C ARG A 71 10.61 -17.38 -0.19
N GLN A 72 11.02 -16.12 -0.37
CA GLN A 72 10.10 -15.05 -0.76
C GLN A 72 9.55 -15.26 -2.17
N GLN A 73 10.38 -15.71 -3.11
CA GLN A 73 9.95 -16.02 -4.47
C GLN A 73 8.95 -17.18 -4.51
N GLU A 74 9.20 -18.22 -3.73
CA GLU A 74 8.27 -19.35 -3.56
C GLU A 74 6.93 -18.89 -2.98
N LEU A 75 6.92 -18.13 -1.88
CA LEU A 75 5.70 -17.59 -1.31
C LEU A 75 4.91 -16.74 -2.31
N ILE A 76 5.59 -15.89 -3.09
CA ILE A 76 4.95 -15.08 -4.13
C ILE A 76 4.35 -15.96 -5.22
N ARG A 77 5.06 -17.00 -5.66
CA ARG A 77 4.57 -17.97 -6.66
C ARG A 77 3.32 -18.67 -6.14
N ASP A 78 3.39 -19.24 -4.95
CA ASP A 78 2.30 -20.00 -4.34
C ASP A 78 1.06 -19.12 -4.13
N MET A 79 1.26 -17.87 -3.69
CA MET A 79 0.17 -16.92 -3.48
C MET A 79 -0.47 -16.47 -4.81
N LYS A 80 0.31 -16.35 -5.89
CA LYS A 80 -0.23 -16.11 -7.24
C LYS A 80 -1.03 -17.32 -7.74
N GLU A 81 -0.52 -18.53 -7.55
CA GLU A 81 -1.22 -19.77 -7.92
C GLU A 81 -2.55 -19.86 -7.19
N ARG A 82 -2.55 -19.65 -5.87
CA ARG A 82 -3.78 -19.65 -5.07
C ARG A 82 -4.78 -18.57 -5.51
N LEU A 83 -4.31 -17.38 -5.86
CA LEU A 83 -5.18 -16.32 -6.38
C LEU A 83 -5.84 -16.73 -7.69
N LEU A 84 -5.09 -17.36 -8.61
CA LEU A 84 -5.64 -17.84 -9.88
C LEU A 84 -6.67 -18.97 -9.67
N GLU A 85 -6.42 -19.89 -8.73
CA GLU A 85 -7.43 -20.90 -8.33
C GLU A 85 -8.71 -20.24 -7.82
N LEU A 86 -8.61 -19.31 -6.88
CA LEU A 86 -9.76 -18.62 -6.31
C LEU A 86 -10.54 -17.82 -7.37
N LEU A 87 -9.84 -17.20 -8.33
CA LEU A 87 -10.50 -16.51 -9.44
C LEU A 87 -11.29 -17.47 -10.32
N ARG A 88 -10.73 -18.65 -10.65
CA ARG A 88 -11.43 -19.70 -11.41
C ARG A 88 -12.65 -20.23 -10.66
N GLU A 89 -12.51 -20.50 -9.36
CA GLU A 89 -13.61 -20.93 -8.49
C GLU A 89 -14.72 -19.87 -8.45
N LYS A 90 -14.35 -18.60 -8.25
CA LYS A 90 -15.27 -17.45 -8.26
C LYS A 90 -15.99 -17.31 -9.62
N ASP A 91 -15.29 -17.48 -10.74
CA ASP A 91 -15.91 -17.42 -12.08
C ASP A 91 -16.86 -18.60 -12.31
N ALA A 92 -16.51 -19.80 -11.86
CA ALA A 92 -17.38 -20.98 -11.95
C ALA A 92 -18.65 -20.84 -11.10
N LEU A 93 -18.55 -20.21 -9.92
CA LEU A 93 -19.70 -19.86 -9.10
C LEU A 93 -20.56 -18.79 -9.80
N TRP A 94 -19.95 -17.74 -10.32
CA TRP A 94 -20.65 -16.68 -11.04
C TRP A 94 -21.46 -17.23 -12.22
N GLN A 95 -20.88 -18.11 -13.03
CA GLN A 95 -21.57 -18.77 -14.15
C GLN A 95 -22.79 -19.58 -13.70
N LYS A 96 -22.72 -20.24 -12.54
CA LYS A 96 -23.84 -21.00 -11.99
C LYS A 96 -24.97 -20.07 -11.54
N THR A 97 -24.66 -18.91 -10.96
CA THR A 97 -25.68 -17.95 -10.50
C THR A 97 -26.32 -17.19 -11.66
N GLU A 98 -25.55 -16.74 -12.65
CA GLU A 98 -26.08 -16.06 -13.85
C GLU A 98 -27.05 -16.95 -14.65
N GLY A 99 -26.84 -18.27 -14.69
CA GLY A 99 -27.78 -19.20 -15.31
C GLY A 99 -29.12 -19.34 -14.56
N ILE A 100 -29.16 -18.98 -13.27
CA ILE A 100 -30.37 -19.01 -12.44
C ILE A 100 -31.19 -17.72 -12.62
N ASP A 101 -30.54 -16.59 -12.88
CA ASP A 101 -31.18 -15.28 -13.11
C ASP A 101 -31.63 -15.05 -14.56
N THR A 102 -31.74 -16.10 -15.39
CA THR A 102 -32.37 -15.97 -16.71
C THR A 102 -33.79 -15.43 -16.50
N PRO A 103 -34.09 -14.15 -16.85
CA PRO A 103 -35.39 -13.60 -16.54
C PRO A 103 -36.36 -14.29 -17.47
N THR A 104 -37.27 -15.09 -16.90
CA THR A 104 -38.54 -15.39 -17.57
C THR A 104 -39.06 -14.08 -18.16
N PRO A 105 -39.36 -13.99 -19.48
CA PRO A 105 -39.75 -12.73 -20.09
C PRO A 105 -41.04 -12.26 -19.43
N SER A 106 -40.95 -11.32 -18.50
CA SER A 106 -42.12 -10.72 -17.88
C SER A 106 -42.73 -9.74 -18.88
N PRO A 107 -44.00 -9.89 -19.26
CA PRO A 107 -44.63 -9.16 -20.37
C PRO A 107 -44.98 -7.70 -20.01
N VAL A 108 -44.41 -7.13 -18.95
CA VAL A 108 -44.82 -5.81 -18.46
C VAL A 108 -44.08 -4.72 -19.25
N PRO A 109 -44.79 -3.87 -20.02
CA PRO A 109 -44.16 -2.73 -20.69
C PRO A 109 -43.61 -1.77 -19.63
N ARG A 110 -42.28 -1.69 -19.54
CA ARG A 110 -41.61 -0.67 -18.74
C ARG A 110 -41.67 0.64 -19.48
N GLU A 111 -42.77 1.36 -19.33
CA GLU A 111 -42.77 2.82 -19.35
C GLU A 111 -44.09 3.35 -18.78
N PRO A 112 -44.06 4.45 -18.02
CA PRO A 112 -44.07 5.71 -18.74
C PRO A 112 -43.13 6.76 -18.13
N GLY A 113 -42.30 7.37 -18.97
CA GLY A 113 -41.65 8.65 -18.69
C GLY A 113 -42.65 9.81 -18.55
N LEU A 114 -43.80 9.62 -17.89
CA LEU A 114 -44.87 10.60 -17.73
C LEU A 114 -45.01 11.05 -16.27
N CYS A 115 -45.42 12.30 -16.08
CA CYS A 115 -45.84 12.79 -14.77
C CYS A 115 -47.12 12.07 -14.32
N ALA A 116 -47.10 11.45 -13.13
CA ALA A 116 -48.25 10.72 -12.60
C ALA A 116 -49.48 11.58 -12.28
N ARG A 117 -49.38 12.92 -12.36
CA ARG A 117 -50.48 13.86 -12.11
C ARG A 117 -51.06 14.45 -13.38
N CYS A 118 -50.22 15.00 -14.25
CA CYS A 118 -50.66 15.69 -15.47
C CYS A 118 -50.42 14.88 -16.74
N HIS A 119 -49.88 13.66 -16.61
CA HIS A 119 -49.57 12.73 -17.71
C HIS A 119 -48.66 13.32 -18.80
N LYS A 120 -47.97 14.43 -18.51
CA LYS A 120 -47.02 15.05 -19.43
C LYS A 120 -45.72 14.25 -19.48
N ASP A 121 -45.19 14.04 -20.69
CA ASP A 121 -43.88 13.45 -20.89
C ASP A 121 -42.78 14.24 -20.20
N PHE A 122 -41.94 13.52 -19.47
CA PHE A 122 -40.64 13.96 -19.02
C PHE A 122 -39.67 13.93 -20.21
N ARG A 123 -39.78 14.93 -21.07
CA ARG A 123 -38.79 15.25 -22.13
C ARG A 123 -37.39 15.38 -21.53
N LEU A 124 -36.33 15.30 -22.35
CA LEU A 124 -34.93 15.28 -21.89
C LEU A 124 -34.56 16.36 -20.85
N LEU A 125 -35.14 17.56 -20.92
CA LEU A 125 -34.83 18.67 -20.01
C LEU A 125 -35.78 18.78 -18.81
N SER A 126 -36.81 17.95 -18.72
CA SER A 126 -37.79 17.99 -17.63
C SER A 126 -37.26 17.20 -16.43
N ARG A 127 -37.01 17.90 -15.32
CA ARG A 127 -36.65 17.27 -14.05
C ARG A 127 -37.78 16.36 -13.56
N ARG A 128 -37.41 15.16 -13.13
CA ARG A 128 -38.31 14.14 -12.59
C ARG A 128 -38.16 14.11 -11.07
N TYR A 129 -39.25 14.30 -10.34
CA TYR A 129 -39.23 14.28 -8.86
C TYR A 129 -39.99 13.06 -8.34
N ASN A 130 -39.38 12.36 -7.38
CA ASN A 130 -40.09 11.31 -6.65
C ASN A 130 -40.89 11.96 -5.52
N CYS A 131 -42.18 11.63 -5.40
CA CYS A 131 -42.95 12.01 -4.23
C CYS A 131 -42.39 11.26 -3.00
N ARG A 132 -42.14 11.99 -1.90
CA ARG A 132 -41.66 11.38 -0.64
C ARG A 132 -42.52 10.20 -0.19
N TRP A 133 -43.84 10.28 -0.35
CA TRP A 133 -44.76 9.21 0.10
C TRP A 133 -44.95 8.09 -0.93
N ALA A 134 -44.35 8.20 -2.12
CA ALA A 134 -44.36 7.14 -3.12
C ALA A 134 -43.30 6.06 -2.86
N MET A 135 -42.19 6.43 -2.20
CA MET A 135 -41.18 5.46 -1.77
C MET A 135 -41.52 5.01 -0.36
N GLY A 136 -42.18 3.86 -0.24
CA GLY A 136 -42.59 3.26 1.03
C GLY A 136 -41.43 2.78 1.92
N GLU A 137 -40.26 3.42 1.87
CA GLU A 137 -39.02 2.96 2.51
C GLU A 137 -38.51 3.87 3.64
N TRP A 138 -39.24 4.93 4.02
CA TRP A 138 -38.85 5.80 5.15
C TRP A 138 -39.99 6.00 6.15
N GLY A 139 -40.50 4.89 6.67
CA GLY A 139 -41.52 4.83 7.73
C GLY A 139 -41.00 4.25 9.04
N ALA A 140 -39.80 4.61 9.50
CA ALA A 140 -39.27 4.15 10.79
C ALA A 140 -38.62 5.22 11.68
N VAL A 141 -38.58 6.50 11.29
CA VAL A 141 -37.93 7.52 12.13
C VAL A 141 -38.80 8.77 12.23
N LEU A 142 -39.27 9.02 13.46
CA LEU A 142 -39.91 10.21 14.03
C LEU A 142 -41.42 10.41 13.83
N ALA A 143 -42.22 9.98 14.82
CA ALA A 143 -43.21 10.85 15.49
C ALA A 143 -43.80 10.15 16.74
N GLN A 144 -43.17 10.36 17.90
CA GLN A 144 -43.90 10.38 19.17
C GLN A 144 -44.55 11.77 19.29
N HIS A 145 -45.84 11.91 19.00
CA HIS A 145 -46.76 12.66 19.86
C HIS A 145 -48.24 12.46 19.47
N ARG A 146 -49.05 12.39 20.53
CA ARG A 146 -50.51 12.41 20.65
C ARG A 146 -51.23 13.32 19.64
N ASP A 147 -52.13 12.78 18.83
CA ASP A 147 -53.58 12.75 19.08
C ASP A 147 -54.33 12.16 17.87
N GLY A 148 -55.48 11.55 18.14
CA GLY A 148 -56.18 10.64 17.23
C GLY A 148 -56.66 11.25 15.91
N SER A 149 -56.05 10.81 14.81
CA SER A 149 -56.70 10.57 13.51
C SER A 149 -55.77 9.70 12.67
N ALA A 150 -55.89 8.38 12.84
CA ALA A 150 -55.11 7.40 12.12
C ALA A 150 -55.59 7.26 10.66
N LEU A 151 -55.14 8.17 9.79
CA LEU A 151 -54.94 7.80 8.38
C LEU A 151 -53.64 6.98 8.34
N THR A 152 -53.79 5.67 8.51
CA THR A 152 -52.73 4.66 8.41
C THR A 152 -51.74 4.99 7.28
N SER A 153 -50.44 5.04 7.58
CA SER A 153 -49.37 5.32 6.59
C SER A 153 -49.42 4.39 5.35
N CYS A 154 -50.02 3.21 5.49
CA CYS A 154 -50.29 2.25 4.42
C CYS A 154 -51.32 2.70 3.38
N SER A 155 -52.19 3.69 3.66
CA SER A 155 -53.19 4.17 2.69
C SER A 155 -52.65 5.24 1.74
N LEU A 156 -51.63 6.01 2.17
CA LEU A 156 -51.01 7.07 1.37
C LEU A 156 -49.97 6.57 0.35
N SER A 157 -49.30 5.44 0.63
CA SER A 157 -48.37 4.80 -0.32
C SER A 157 -49.09 4.21 -1.54
N ARG A 158 -50.39 3.88 -1.42
CA ARG A 158 -51.24 3.47 -2.55
C ARG A 158 -51.77 4.65 -3.38
N LEU A 159 -51.61 5.89 -2.89
CA LEU A 159 -52.19 7.09 -3.50
C LEU A 159 -51.29 7.75 -4.54
N CYS A 160 -49.98 7.55 -4.47
CA CYS A 160 -49.07 7.93 -5.54
C CYS A 160 -47.90 6.94 -5.63
N GLN A 161 -47.75 6.28 -6.77
CA GLN A 161 -46.59 5.42 -7.08
C GLN A 161 -45.62 6.12 -8.05
N GLY A 162 -45.70 7.46 -8.12
CA GLY A 162 -45.36 8.16 -9.35
C GLY A 162 -44.28 9.23 -9.23
N LYS A 163 -43.45 9.32 -10.28
CA LYS A 163 -42.66 10.51 -10.57
C LYS A 163 -43.59 11.65 -10.99
N VAL A 164 -43.34 12.85 -10.48
CA VAL A 164 -44.09 14.07 -10.82
C VAL A 164 -43.17 15.12 -11.40
N CYS A 165 -43.73 15.98 -12.26
CA CYS A 165 -43.01 17.15 -12.75
C CYS A 165 -42.91 18.23 -11.67
N HIS A 166 -42.06 19.23 -11.91
CA HIS A 166 -41.88 20.35 -11.00
C HIS A 166 -43.22 21.00 -10.60
N THR A 167 -44.07 21.30 -11.58
CA THR A 167 -45.39 21.94 -11.39
C THR A 167 -46.37 21.09 -10.58
N CYS A 168 -46.23 19.76 -10.61
CA CYS A 168 -47.09 18.84 -9.86
C CYS A 168 -46.48 18.41 -8.51
N SER A 169 -45.37 19.05 -8.11
CA SER A 169 -44.66 18.79 -6.86
C SER A 169 -44.56 20.06 -6.03
N MET A 170 -44.71 19.93 -4.71
CA MET A 170 -44.40 20.98 -3.75
C MET A 170 -43.08 20.65 -3.06
N ASP A 171 -42.21 21.67 -2.93
CA ASP A 171 -40.94 21.57 -2.25
C ASP A 171 -41.12 21.85 -0.75
N MET A 172 -40.84 20.84 0.06
CA MET A 172 -40.95 20.90 1.52
C MET A 172 -39.57 21.17 2.17
N GLY A 173 -38.62 21.73 1.40
CA GLY A 173 -37.28 22.08 1.85
C GLY A 173 -36.48 20.85 2.25
N LYS A 174 -36.08 20.78 3.54
CA LYS A 174 -35.33 19.65 4.10
C LYS A 174 -36.08 18.32 3.99
N HIS A 175 -37.41 18.39 3.89
CA HIS A 175 -38.27 17.23 3.70
C HIS A 175 -38.53 16.95 2.22
N GLY A 176 -37.69 17.38 1.27
CA GLY A 176 -37.79 17.00 -0.13
C GLY A 176 -39.14 17.35 -0.78
N ARG A 177 -39.51 16.67 -1.88
CA ARG A 177 -40.71 17.01 -2.64
C ARG A 177 -41.86 16.03 -2.45
N CYS A 178 -43.07 16.56 -2.41
CA CYS A 178 -44.31 15.80 -2.31
C CYS A 178 -45.23 16.14 -3.49
N CYS A 179 -46.02 15.19 -4.00
CA CYS A 179 -47.00 15.51 -5.04
C CYS A 179 -48.17 16.30 -4.45
N LEU A 180 -48.85 17.12 -5.27
CA LEU A 180 -49.95 17.97 -4.79
C LEU A 180 -51.10 17.19 -4.12
N ILE A 181 -51.42 16.01 -4.64
CA ILE A 181 -52.48 15.15 -4.07
C ILE A 181 -52.10 14.73 -2.65
N CYS A 182 -50.87 14.29 -2.47
CA CYS A 182 -50.34 13.90 -1.18
C CYS A 182 -50.32 15.11 -0.24
N TYR A 183 -49.74 16.23 -0.67
CA TYR A 183 -49.74 17.46 0.14
C TYR A 183 -51.14 17.85 0.66
N GLN A 184 -52.16 17.84 -0.21
CA GLN A 184 -53.54 18.16 0.18
C GLN A 184 -54.15 17.17 1.16
N LYS A 185 -53.85 15.87 1.04
CA LYS A 185 -54.40 14.83 1.93
C LYS A 185 -53.72 14.77 3.29
N GLY A 186 -52.45 15.15 3.40
CA GLY A 186 -51.72 15.20 4.67
C GLY A 186 -51.98 16.46 5.50
N HIS A 187 -52.60 17.48 4.90
CA HIS A 187 -53.06 18.70 5.58
C HIS A 187 -54.57 18.89 5.37
N PRO A 188 -55.44 18.10 6.03
CA PRO A 188 -56.86 18.38 6.05
C PRO A 188 -57.10 19.62 6.92
N GLN A 189 -57.54 20.71 6.29
CA GLN A 189 -58.08 21.96 6.86
C GLN A 189 -57.05 22.99 7.38
N ALA A 190 -56.85 24.04 6.57
CA ALA A 190 -57.24 25.36 7.02
C ALA A 190 -58.28 25.86 5.99
N THR A 191 -59.49 26.15 6.45
CA THR A 191 -60.48 26.99 5.76
C THR A 191 -59.85 28.24 5.17
#